data_AF-A0A2D4KIT4-F1
#
_entry.id   AF-A0A2D4KIT4-F1
#
_cell.length_a   1.000
_cell.length_b   1.000
_cell.length_c   1.000
_cell.angle_alpha   90.00
_cell.angle_beta   90.00
_cell.angle_gamma   90.00
#
_symmetry.space_group_name_H-M   'P 1'
#
loop_
_entity.id
_entity.type
_entity.pdbx_description
1 polymer ?
#
loop_
_entity_poly.entity_id
_entity_poly.type
_entity_poly.pdbx_seq_one_letter_code
_entity_poly.pdbx_strand_id
1 'polypeptide(L)'
;MEQPDIMDALRSSWAEKESTLKRSEKRDREFLKSVFVLVYHDTVYPLLQSVSLPEYKWAEEESEGTRWRIIAEFLKKNRERGGSLSSLLSLESPHKAFDVMETAYDFLGEARKNSPLI
;
A
#
# COMPACT_ATOMS: atom_id res chain seq x y z
N MET A 1 0.38 9.65 -9.63
CA MET A 1 -1.08 9.87 -9.70
C MET A 1 -1.66 9.53 -8.34
N GLU A 2 -2.48 10.40 -7.75
CA GLU A 2 -3.23 10.06 -6.54
C GLU A 2 -4.26 8.98 -6.90
N GLN A 3 -4.28 7.86 -6.18
CA GLN A 3 -5.26 6.77 -6.36
C GLN A 3 -6.40 7.00 -5.36
N PRO A 4 -7.57 7.53 -5.79
CA PRO A 4 -8.60 7.99 -4.86
C PRO A 4 -9.16 6.88 -3.97
N ASP A 5 -9.29 5.68 -4.53
CA ASP A 5 -9.75 4.47 -3.85
C ASP A 5 -8.82 4.01 -2.73
N ILE A 6 -7.50 4.08 -2.94
CA ILE A 6 -6.50 3.82 -1.90
C ILE A 6 -6.57 4.92 -0.82
N MET A 7 -6.80 6.17 -1.21
CA MET A 7 -6.98 7.27 -0.25
C MET A 7 -8.25 7.09 0.59
N ASP A 8 -9.33 6.56 0.02
CA ASP A 8 -10.54 6.20 0.75
C ASP A 8 -10.31 5.04 1.73
N ALA A 9 -9.53 4.04 1.33
CA ALA A 9 -9.09 2.97 2.22
C ALA A 9 -8.28 3.51 3.40
N LEU A 10 -7.37 4.46 3.17
CA LEU A 10 -6.61 5.12 4.23
C LEU A 10 -7.53 5.92 5.16
N ARG A 11 -8.42 6.76 4.60
CA ARG A 11 -9.34 7.60 5.38
C ARG A 11 -10.23 6.77 6.29
N SER A 12 -10.83 5.71 5.75
CA SER A 12 -11.72 4.82 6.50
C SER A 12 -10.97 4.08 7.61
N SER A 13 -9.80 3.51 7.31
CA SER A 13 -8.98 2.80 8.31
C SER A 13 -8.43 3.73 9.39
N TRP A 14 -8.06 4.96 9.03
CA TRP A 14 -7.66 5.98 10.00
C TRP A 14 -8.81 6.36 10.91
N ALA A 15 -10.01 6.63 10.36
CA ALA A 15 -11.18 6.96 11.16
C ALA A 15 -11.55 5.84 12.15
N GLU A 16 -11.48 4.57 11.70
CA GLU A 16 -11.69 3.41 12.58
C GLU A 16 -10.64 3.37 13.69
N LYS A 17 -9.34 3.46 13.35
CA LYS A 17 -8.26 3.42 14.35
C LYS A 17 -8.36 4.58 15.34
N GLU A 18 -8.55 5.80 14.84
CA GLU A 18 -8.66 7.01 15.64
C GLU A 18 -9.85 6.95 16.59
N SER A 19 -10.96 6.30 16.19
CA SER A 19 -12.13 6.12 17.07
C SER A 19 -11.82 5.31 18.33
N THR A 20 -10.82 4.42 18.28
CA THR A 20 -10.40 3.58 19.41
C THR A 20 -9.45 4.26 20.39
N LEU A 21 -8.88 5.42 20.01
CA LEU A 21 -7.88 6.12 20.83
C LEU A 21 -8.51 6.93 21.95
N LYS A 22 -7.83 6.97 23.10
CA LYS A 22 -8.21 7.80 24.25
C LYS A 22 -7.98 9.28 23.94
N ARG A 23 -8.71 10.15 24.66
CA ARG A 23 -8.57 11.61 24.51
C ARG A 23 -7.16 12.12 24.79
N SER A 24 -6.45 11.51 25.74
CA SER A 24 -5.04 11.84 26.05
C SER A 24 -4.11 11.49 24.89
N GLU A 25 -4.29 10.31 24.30
CA GLU A 25 -3.54 9.82 23.14
C GLU A 25 -3.75 10.71 21.91
N LYS A 26 -4.99 11.16 21.66
CA LYS A 26 -5.32 12.10 20.56
C LYS A 26 -4.67 13.48 20.68
N ARG A 27 -4.19 13.86 21.87
CA ARG A 27 -3.50 15.14 22.08
C ARG A 27 -2.00 15.02 21.93
N ASP A 28 -1.48 13.80 22.00
CA ASP A 28 -0.07 13.50 21.78
C ASP A 28 0.21 13.35 20.29
N ARG A 29 0.94 14.33 19.73
CA ARG A 29 1.26 14.39 18.30
C ARG A 29 2.22 13.28 17.87
N GLU A 30 3.17 12.91 18.72
CA GLU A 30 4.17 11.89 18.41
C GLU A 30 3.52 10.51 18.42
N PHE A 31 2.66 10.28 19.41
CA PHE A 31 1.80 9.10 19.43
C PHE A 31 0.92 9.01 18.18
N LEU A 32 0.18 10.07 17.83
CA LEU A 32 -0.67 10.07 16.64
C LEU A 32 0.13 9.81 15.35
N LYS A 33 1.32 10.38 15.22
CA LYS A 33 2.21 10.12 14.08
C LYS A 33 2.59 8.64 14.00
N SER A 34 2.96 8.03 15.13
CA SER A 34 3.31 6.60 15.18
C SER A 34 2.13 5.70 14.80
N VAL A 35 0.93 6.02 15.28
CA VAL A 35 -0.29 5.28 14.93
C VAL A 35 -0.64 5.45 13.46
N PHE A 36 -0.48 6.66 12.90
CA PHE A 36 -0.74 6.91 11.49
C PHE A 36 0.21 6.09 10.60
N VAL A 37 1.50 6.03 10.95
CA VAL A 37 2.48 5.20 10.24
C VAL A 37 2.07 3.72 10.27
N LEU A 38 1.60 3.22 11.42
CA LEU A 38 1.07 1.85 11.52
C LEU A 38 -0.14 1.64 10.61
N VAL A 39 -1.13 2.54 10.66
CA VAL A 39 -2.31 2.45 9.77
C VAL A 39 -1.88 2.47 8.31
N TYR A 40 -0.95 3.34 7.91
CA TYR A 40 -0.43 3.38 6.55
C TYR A 40 0.22 2.05 6.14
N HIS A 41 1.07 1.48 6.99
CA HIS A 41 1.73 0.19 6.72
C HIS A 41 0.77 -0.98 6.71
N ASP A 42 -0.32 -0.90 7.47
CA ASP A 42 -1.34 -1.95 7.46
C ASP A 42 -2.32 -1.82 6.30
N THR A 43 -2.42 -0.66 5.65
CA THR A 43 -3.52 -0.43 4.69
C THR A 43 -2.99 -0.08 3.31
N VAL A 44 -2.34 1.07 3.18
CA VAL A 44 -1.90 1.62 1.90
C VAL A 44 -0.71 0.86 1.35
N TYR A 45 0.30 0.60 2.18
CA TYR A 45 1.54 -0.03 1.71
C TYR A 45 1.30 -1.40 1.05
N PRO A 46 0.54 -2.34 1.65
CA PRO A 46 0.28 -3.65 1.03
C PRO A 46 -0.54 -3.53 -0.26
N LEU A 47 -1.48 -2.59 -0.33
CA LEU A 47 -2.27 -2.33 -1.53
C LEU A 47 -1.40 -1.81 -2.69
N LEU A 48 -0.47 -0.88 -2.41
CA LEU A 48 0.46 -0.36 -3.40
C LEU A 48 1.47 -1.40 -3.90
N GLN A 49 1.83 -2.37 -3.06
CA GLN A 49 2.75 -3.45 -3.41
C GLN A 49 2.03 -4.72 -3.90
N SER A 50 0.70 -4.71 -3.98
CA SER A 50 -0.09 -5.86 -4.43
C SER A 50 0.04 -6.01 -5.95
N VAL A 51 0.36 -7.22 -6.41
CA VAL A 51 0.32 -7.52 -7.86
C VAL A 51 -1.10 -7.90 -8.33
N SER A 52 -1.99 -8.20 -7.38
CA SER A 52 -3.39 -8.56 -7.68
C SER A 52 -4.27 -7.33 -7.88
N LEU A 53 -3.87 -6.16 -7.35
CA LEU A 53 -4.59 -4.91 -7.55
C LEU A 53 -4.23 -4.34 -8.93
N PRO A 54 -5.15 -4.33 -9.91
CA PRO A 54 -4.86 -3.80 -11.25
C PRO A 54 -4.59 -2.30 -11.18
N GLU A 55 -3.88 -1.74 -12.17
CA GLU A 55 -3.60 -0.30 -12.19
C GLU A 55 -4.87 0.55 -12.14
N TYR A 56 -4.78 1.71 -11.49
CA TYR A 56 -5.88 2.65 -11.45
C TYR A 56 -6.10 3.29 -12.82
N LYS A 57 -7.34 3.23 -13.32
CA LYS A 57 -7.77 3.85 -14.57
C LYS A 57 -9.03 4.66 -14.34
N TRP A 58 -8.92 5.96 -14.57
CA TRP A 58 -10.03 6.90 -14.38
C TRP A 58 -11.14 6.66 -15.41
N ALA A 59 -12.40 6.66 -14.96
CA ALA A 59 -13.59 6.52 -15.80
C ALA A 59 -13.71 5.19 -16.55
N GLU A 60 -13.07 4.12 -16.03
CA GLU A 60 -13.25 2.74 -16.48
C GLU A 60 -14.00 1.97 -15.40
N GLU A 61 -15.34 1.96 -15.47
CA GLU A 61 -16.23 1.44 -14.42
C GLU A 61 -15.90 -0.01 -14.02
N GLU A 62 -15.59 -0.88 -14.99
CA GLU A 62 -15.22 -2.27 -14.71
C GLU A 62 -13.90 -2.38 -13.92
N SER A 63 -12.92 -1.54 -14.25
CA SER A 63 -11.64 -1.47 -13.55
C SER A 63 -11.83 -0.92 -12.13
N GLU A 64 -12.58 0.18 -12.00
CA GLU A 64 -12.90 0.79 -10.70
C GLU A 64 -13.68 -0.17 -9.79
N GLY A 65 -14.68 -0.89 -10.34
CA GLY A 65 -15.44 -1.89 -9.60
C GLY A 65 -14.60 -3.10 -9.16
N THR A 66 -13.66 -3.54 -10.01
CA THR A 66 -12.73 -4.63 -9.69
C THR A 66 -11.77 -4.21 -8.57
N ARG A 67 -11.16 -3.02 -8.69
CA ARG A 67 -10.28 -2.47 -7.65
C ARG A 67 -11.02 -2.29 -6.33
N TRP A 68 -12.23 -1.74 -6.37
CA TRP A 68 -13.07 -1.57 -5.19
C TRP A 68 -13.31 -2.89 -4.46
N ARG A 69 -13.65 -3.97 -5.19
CA ARG A 69 -13.87 -5.30 -4.60
C ARG A 69 -12.61 -5.83 -3.92
N ILE A 70 -11.45 -5.75 -4.60
CA ILE A 70 -10.17 -6.21 -4.06
C ILE A 70 -9.80 -5.43 -2.79
N ILE A 71 -9.94 -4.11 -2.81
CA ILE A 71 -9.65 -3.25 -1.65
C ILE A 71 -10.60 -3.59 -0.50
N ALA A 72 -11.90 -3.72 -0.76
CA ALA A 72 -12.88 -4.06 0.27
C ALA A 72 -12.61 -5.43 0.91
N GLU A 73 -12.29 -6.45 0.11
CA GLU A 73 -11.91 -7.78 0.60
C GLU A 73 -10.62 -7.74 1.42
N PHE A 74 -9.62 -6.99 0.96
CA PHE A 74 -8.37 -6.78 1.69
C PHE A 74 -8.64 -6.14 3.06
N LEU A 75 -9.36 -5.01 3.11
CA LEU A 75 -9.68 -4.31 4.36
C LEU A 75 -10.46 -5.20 5.33
N LYS A 76 -11.41 -6.00 4.82
CA LYS A 76 -12.15 -6.98 5.62
C LYS A 76 -11.21 -8.01 6.26
N LYS A 77 -10.36 -8.66 5.48
CA LYS A 77 -9.37 -9.63 5.98
C LYS A 77 -8.42 -9.00 7.00
N ASN A 78 -8.01 -7.77 6.73
CA ASN A 78 -7.11 -7.01 7.59
C ASN A 78 -7.71 -6.79 8.98
N ARG A 79 -9.00 -6.42 9.03
CA ARG A 79 -9.76 -6.24 10.27
C ARG A 79 -9.93 -7.56 11.03
N GLU A 80 -10.26 -8.64 10.33
CA GLU A 80 -10.44 -9.97 10.93
C GLU A 80 -9.13 -10.52 11.55
N ARG A 81 -7.99 -10.18 10.96
CA ARG A 81 -6.67 -10.71 11.37
C ARG A 81 -5.85 -9.74 12.22
N GLY A 82 -6.38 -8.55 12.52
CA GLY A 82 -5.73 -7.55 13.35
C GLY A 82 -4.51 -6.88 12.71
N GLY A 83 -4.43 -6.83 11.39
CA GLY A 83 -3.35 -6.17 10.65
C GLY A 83 -2.85 -6.94 9.43
N SER A 84 -1.97 -6.28 8.68
CA SER A 84 -1.62 -6.68 7.31
C SER A 84 -0.61 -7.79 7.24
N LEU A 85 0.15 -8.01 8.32
CA LEU A 85 1.22 -9.00 8.41
C LEU A 85 0.77 -10.38 7.98
N SER A 86 -0.45 -10.76 8.36
CA SER A 86 -1.02 -12.05 7.99
C SER A 86 -1.23 -12.21 6.48
N SER A 87 -1.53 -11.12 5.76
CA SER A 87 -1.56 -11.12 4.29
C SER A 87 -0.14 -11.07 3.75
N LEU A 88 0.70 -10.15 4.23
CA LEU A 88 2.08 -9.97 3.73
C LEU A 88 2.94 -11.24 3.79
N LEU A 89 2.69 -12.11 4.79
CA LEU A 89 3.41 -13.37 4.97
C LEU A 89 2.68 -14.57 4.34
N SER A 90 1.52 -14.37 3.72
CA SER A 90 0.76 -15.44 3.07
C SER A 90 1.36 -15.77 1.71
N LEU A 91 1.50 -17.07 1.43
CA LEU A 91 1.85 -17.57 0.10
C LEU A 91 0.77 -17.26 -0.97
N GLU A 92 -0.44 -16.93 -0.54
CA GLU A 92 -1.60 -16.67 -1.41
C GLU A 92 -1.66 -15.22 -1.93
N SER A 93 -0.90 -14.29 -1.36
CA SER A 93 -0.86 -12.89 -1.81
C SER A 93 0.52 -12.52 -2.33
N PRO A 94 0.75 -12.63 -3.65
CA PRO A 94 2.00 -12.21 -4.23
C PRO A 94 2.18 -10.69 -4.11
N HIS A 95 3.41 -10.29 -3.79
CA HIS A 95 3.81 -8.89 -3.67
C HIS A 95 4.84 -8.54 -4.74
N LYS A 96 4.88 -7.25 -5.11
CA LYS A 96 5.88 -6.73 -6.03
C LYS A 96 7.27 -7.07 -5.49
N ALA A 97 8.10 -7.68 -6.35
CA ALA A 97 9.47 -7.98 -6.01
C ALA A 97 10.26 -6.69 -5.74
N PHE A 98 11.24 -6.78 -4.86
CA PHE A 98 12.14 -5.69 -4.56
C PHE A 98 12.89 -5.23 -5.82
N ASP A 99 12.91 -3.92 -6.08
CA ASP A 99 13.67 -3.37 -7.18
C ASP A 99 15.15 -3.25 -6.80
N VAL A 100 15.94 -4.22 -7.24
CA VAL A 100 17.38 -4.28 -6.95
C VAL A 100 18.11 -3.04 -7.50
N MET A 101 17.58 -2.37 -8.52
CA MET A 101 18.22 -1.18 -9.11
C MET A 101 18.17 0.04 -8.17
N GLU A 102 17.27 0.07 -7.18
CA GLU A 102 17.25 1.15 -6.18
C GLU A 102 18.43 1.06 -5.19
N THR A 103 19.03 -0.13 -5.03
CA THR A 103 20.11 -0.37 -4.05
C THR A 103 21.43 -0.77 -4.67
N ALA A 104 21.41 -1.22 -5.93
CA ALA A 104 22.59 -1.63 -6.66
C ALA A 104 22.77 -0.75 -7.89
N TYR A 105 23.97 -0.21 -8.04
CA TYR A 105 24.37 0.48 -9.26
C TYR A 105 24.72 -0.55 -10.34
N ASP A 106 24.00 -0.51 -11.47
CA ASP A 106 24.25 -1.40 -12.61
C ASP A 106 25.42 -0.90 -13.46
N PHE A 107 26.63 -1.33 -13.11
CA PHE A 107 27.84 -1.01 -13.87
C PHE A 107 27.77 -1.44 -15.34
N LEU A 108 27.11 -2.57 -15.64
CA LEU A 108 27.06 -3.12 -16.99
C LEU A 108 26.02 -2.39 -17.85
N GLY A 109 24.85 -2.07 -17.28
CA GLY A 109 23.82 -1.26 -17.93
C GLY A 109 24.30 0.15 -18.23
N GLU A 110 25.01 0.78 -17.29
CA GLU A 110 25.56 2.13 -17.50
C GLU A 110 26.68 2.15 -18.54
N ALA A 111 27.54 1.14 -18.57
CA ALA A 111 28.56 1.00 -19.62
C ALA A 111 27.94 0.84 -21.03
N ARG A 112 26.79 0.16 -21.14
CA ARG A 112 26.06 -0.01 -22.41
C ARG A 112 25.36 1.26 -22.87
N LYS A 113 24.78 2.06 -21.97
CA LYS A 113 24.18 3.36 -22.32
C LYS A 113 25.22 4.37 -22.83
N ASN A 114 26.43 4.30 -22.27
CA ASN A 114 27.52 5.20 -22.60
C ASN A 114 28.39 4.74 -23.78
N SER A 115 28.11 3.56 -24.33
CA SER A 115 28.70 3.11 -25.59
C SER A 115 27.73 3.43 -26.72
N PRO A 116 27.89 4.56 -27.44
CA PRO A 116 27.09 4.79 -28.62
C PRO A 116 27.37 3.64 -29.59
N LEU A 117 26.30 3.01 -30.06
CA LEU A 117 26.35 2.00 -31.11
C LEU A 117 27.24 2.53 -32.24
N ILE A 118 28.32 1.80 -32.54
CA ILE A 118 29.00 1.89 -33.84
C ILE A 118 28.09 1.25 -34.88
#